data_AF-A0AAD4M630-F1
#
_entry.id   AF-A0AAD4M630-F1
#
_cell.length_a   1.000
_cell.length_b   1.000
_cell.length_c   1.000
_cell.angle_alpha   90.00
_cell.angle_beta   90.00
_cell.angle_gamma   90.00
#
_symmetry.space_group_name_H-M   'P 1'
#
loop_
_entity.id
_entity.type
_entity.pdbx_description
1 polymer ?
#
loop_
_entity_poly.entity_id
_entity_poly.type
_entity_poly.pdbx_seq_one_letter_code
_entity_poly.pdbx_strand_id
1 'polypeptide(L)'
;MECMNQPLLATSLQTAHNLRLLPDLVQNLILDLSSAVEARIKPAFDVSQISKELNAKDPTSSSTGLAYKSRIRQEPTSVTAPQWANALWSRLTNLIDDMAGACVKVYTLEKVVFLDEAMKVLESKPSTAFWAALARSLEKQIRDGAKNSTFLQQTLSSGYPRLLRLFHDFFSKIAVHTDTVYTQERQSALPFARVQQMNESVGQAFQGGARAPPSTAEGTNVARMIANELDAAKFDPLLVRSVARNAKSSLDMLLARADGLVVRDRTATLLAGPTATPQQVQNLSLATFLYQCSTRMRALEEEHSSDLYAILRPSVVDMTETYGRIIDPLLAAIKSESSGVIAKLHREVARSADPLSDMGGSSVYVKELTEKLAFVKTEILARLAIEEVARDWPLKIVRHVLRAFVLHVSIVKPLDETRKLRLTGDMTELEFSLGAFISEGKSRHSSGGLDAIGSEYRALRALRPLLFLETARLAEPNATKGLPPLVVLHHILVRAPIPLPHALHGWQASEYVRWVEEHTEEEALTLIDGGLTHWEKTSETEGRDPEAEYLLLARNVLANARA
;
A
#
# COMPACT_ATOMS: atom_id res chain seq x y z
N MET A 1 24.95 -5.94 -49.48
CA MET A 1 25.01 -5.25 -50.79
C MET A 1 24.94 -3.77 -50.53
N GLU A 2 26.09 -3.24 -50.13
CA GLU A 2 26.37 -1.82 -49.96
C GLU A 2 26.47 -1.14 -51.34
N CYS A 3 26.09 0.13 -51.42
CA CYS A 3 26.24 1.01 -52.57
C CYS A 3 25.64 0.51 -53.91
N MET A 4 24.30 0.52 -54.02
CA MET A 4 23.74 0.80 -55.35
C MET A 4 24.12 2.24 -55.70
N ASN A 5 25.05 2.38 -56.65
CA ASN A 5 25.48 3.64 -57.21
C ASN A 5 24.26 4.46 -57.64
N GLN A 6 23.84 5.40 -56.80
CA GLN A 6 22.83 6.44 -57.08
C GLN A 6 22.97 7.03 -58.51
N PRO A 7 24.18 7.33 -59.03
CA PRO A 7 24.34 7.81 -60.40
C PRO A 7 24.04 6.77 -61.48
N LEU A 8 24.26 5.48 -61.21
CA LEU A 8 23.96 4.40 -62.16
C LEU A 8 22.45 4.15 -62.23
N LEU A 9 21.77 4.24 -61.08
CA LEU A 9 20.32 4.13 -60.94
C LEU A 9 19.61 5.33 -61.60
N ALA A 10 20.15 6.54 -61.43
CA ALA A 10 19.70 7.73 -62.14
C ALA A 10 19.89 7.59 -63.66
N THR A 11 21.09 7.15 -64.11
CA THR A 11 21.36 6.95 -65.55
C THR A 11 20.43 5.90 -66.19
N SER A 12 20.14 4.81 -65.49
CA SER A 12 19.24 3.75 -65.98
C SER A 12 17.76 4.13 -65.92
N LEU A 13 17.35 4.96 -64.96
CA LEU A 13 16.02 5.58 -64.98
C LEU A 13 15.89 6.62 -66.09
N GLN A 14 16.95 7.39 -66.38
CA GLN A 14 16.96 8.37 -67.48
C GLN A 14 16.83 7.71 -68.85
N THR A 15 17.51 6.57 -69.07
CA THR A 15 17.36 5.81 -70.32
C THR A 15 15.96 5.21 -70.44
N ALA A 16 15.37 4.70 -69.35
CA ALA A 16 13.99 4.22 -69.33
C ALA A 16 12.95 5.34 -69.57
N HIS A 17 13.22 6.55 -69.06
CA HIS A 17 12.42 7.75 -69.33
C HIS A 17 12.44 8.11 -70.82
N ASN A 18 13.64 8.13 -71.43
CA ASN A 18 13.81 8.40 -72.85
C ASN A 18 13.09 7.36 -73.74
N LEU A 19 12.89 6.13 -73.25
CA LEU A 19 12.15 5.06 -73.92
C LEU A 19 10.65 5.03 -73.57
N ARG A 20 10.14 5.96 -72.73
CA ARG A 20 8.75 6.01 -72.24
C ARG A 20 8.29 4.75 -71.47
N LEU A 21 9.21 3.95 -70.94
CA LEU A 21 8.92 2.72 -70.17
C LEU A 21 9.01 2.93 -68.64
N LEU A 22 9.18 4.18 -68.20
CA LEU A 22 9.42 4.51 -66.81
C LEU A 22 8.28 4.12 -65.85
N PRO A 23 6.98 4.33 -66.17
CA PRO A 23 5.89 3.95 -65.26
C PRO A 23 5.82 2.44 -65.00
N ASP A 24 5.93 1.63 -66.06
CA ASP A 24 5.89 0.16 -65.96
C ASP A 24 7.09 -0.38 -65.17
N LEU A 25 8.28 0.19 -65.38
CA LEU A 25 9.50 -0.22 -64.67
C LEU A 25 9.41 0.12 -63.17
N VAL A 26 8.90 1.30 -62.83
CA VAL A 26 8.68 1.71 -61.43
C VAL A 26 7.64 0.81 -60.76
N GLN A 27 6.53 0.52 -61.44
CA GLN A 27 5.47 -0.34 -60.89
C GLN A 27 5.96 -1.78 -60.67
N ASN A 28 6.68 -2.37 -61.62
CA ASN A 28 7.28 -3.70 -61.47
C ASN A 28 8.30 -3.74 -60.33
N LEU A 29 9.14 -2.70 -60.19
CA LEU A 29 10.12 -2.65 -59.11
C LEU A 29 9.48 -2.50 -57.72
N ILE A 30 8.37 -1.75 -57.61
CA ILE A 30 7.59 -1.67 -56.36
C ILE A 30 6.98 -3.05 -56.05
N LEU A 31 6.40 -3.73 -57.04
CA LEU A 31 5.84 -5.07 -56.89
C LEU A 31 6.91 -6.08 -56.45
N ASP A 32 8.10 -6.03 -57.04
CA ASP A 32 9.24 -6.88 -56.68
C ASP A 32 9.71 -6.61 -55.25
N LEU A 33 9.83 -5.33 -54.86
CA LEU A 33 10.19 -4.95 -53.49
C LEU A 33 9.11 -5.36 -52.48
N SER A 34 7.83 -5.18 -52.79
CA SER A 34 6.72 -5.63 -51.95
C SER A 34 6.68 -7.16 -51.81
N SER A 35 6.87 -7.90 -52.91
CA SER A 35 6.92 -9.37 -52.92
C SER A 35 8.12 -9.89 -52.13
N ALA A 36 9.29 -9.26 -52.28
CA ALA A 36 10.49 -9.61 -51.54
C ALA A 36 10.32 -9.42 -50.03
N VAL A 37 9.61 -8.37 -49.60
CA VAL A 37 9.33 -8.15 -48.17
C VAL A 37 8.27 -9.13 -47.66
N GLU A 38 7.20 -9.39 -48.41
CA GLU A 38 6.20 -10.40 -48.05
C GLU A 38 6.83 -11.80 -47.89
N ALA A 39 7.76 -12.16 -48.77
CA ALA A 39 8.52 -13.41 -48.70
C ALA A 39 9.43 -13.50 -47.45
N ARG A 40 9.80 -12.37 -46.83
CA ARG A 40 10.59 -12.31 -45.59
C ARG A 40 9.72 -12.26 -44.33
N ILE A 41 8.56 -11.59 -44.37
CA ILE A 41 7.62 -11.51 -43.25
C ILE A 41 7.08 -12.90 -42.91
N LYS A 42 6.62 -13.66 -43.92
CA LYS A 42 6.00 -14.97 -43.71
C LYS A 42 6.88 -15.96 -42.91
N PRO A 43 8.16 -16.20 -43.26
CA PRO A 43 9.02 -17.10 -42.50
C PRO A 43 9.39 -16.57 -41.11
N ALA A 44 9.37 -15.26 -40.87
CA ALA A 44 9.69 -14.68 -39.56
C ALA A 44 8.67 -15.08 -38.47
N PHE A 45 7.40 -15.27 -38.84
CA PHE A 45 6.33 -15.71 -37.95
C PHE A 45 6.04 -17.23 -38.04
N ASP A 46 6.83 -18.00 -38.79
CA ASP A 46 6.63 -19.44 -38.94
C ASP A 46 7.32 -20.23 -37.81
N VAL A 47 6.49 -20.79 -36.93
CA VAL A 47 6.90 -21.63 -35.78
C VAL A 47 7.68 -22.87 -36.21
N SER A 48 7.37 -23.43 -37.40
CA SER A 48 8.04 -24.61 -37.92
C SER A 48 9.48 -24.33 -38.36
N GLN A 49 9.78 -23.10 -38.80
CA GLN A 49 11.13 -22.69 -39.13
C GLN A 49 11.98 -22.41 -37.89
N ILE A 50 11.38 -21.85 -36.84
CA ILE A 50 12.05 -21.66 -35.55
C ILE A 50 12.49 -23.02 -34.98
N SER A 51 11.62 -24.03 -35.07
CA SER A 51 11.94 -25.42 -34.69
C SER A 51 13.14 -25.97 -35.47
N LYS A 52 13.17 -25.78 -36.80
CA LYS A 52 14.28 -26.25 -37.65
C LYS A 52 15.60 -25.53 -37.35
N GLU A 53 15.58 -24.23 -37.10
CA GLU A 53 16.79 -23.44 -36.81
C GLU A 53 17.42 -23.84 -35.47
N LEU A 54 16.59 -24.08 -34.45
CA LEU A 54 17.07 -24.51 -33.14
C LEU A 54 17.63 -25.94 -33.17
N ASN A 55 17.00 -26.85 -33.93
CA ASN A 55 17.51 -28.21 -34.11
C ASN A 55 18.80 -28.26 -34.97
N ALA A 56 19.07 -27.24 -35.79
CA ALA A 56 20.27 -27.17 -36.62
C ALA A 56 21.48 -26.56 -35.89
N LYS A 57 21.25 -25.81 -34.80
CA LYS A 57 22.30 -25.17 -33.99
C LYS A 57 22.86 -26.05 -32.86
N ASP A 58 22.43 -27.30 -32.74
CA ASP A 58 22.93 -28.27 -31.76
C ASP A 58 23.82 -29.33 -32.46
N PRO A 59 25.16 -29.16 -32.56
CA PRO A 59 26.04 -30.14 -33.17
C PRO A 59 26.53 -31.20 -32.16
N THR A 60 26.16 -31.12 -30.88
CA THR A 60 26.81 -31.88 -29.80
C THR A 60 26.00 -33.03 -29.19
N SER A 61 24.91 -33.49 -29.81
CA SER A 61 24.25 -34.73 -29.40
C SER A 61 24.41 -35.86 -30.42
N SER A 62 25.66 -36.20 -30.74
CA SER A 62 25.98 -37.49 -31.34
C SER A 62 26.43 -38.48 -30.25
N SER A 63 25.48 -39.06 -29.51
CA SER A 63 25.69 -40.37 -28.89
C SER A 63 24.38 -41.08 -28.51
N THR A 64 24.23 -42.25 -29.13
CA THR A 64 23.64 -43.50 -28.60
C THR A 64 22.20 -43.48 -28.07
N GLY A 65 21.28 -44.02 -28.87
CA GLY A 65 20.02 -44.56 -28.38
C GLY A 65 19.00 -44.76 -29.49
N LEU A 66 18.62 -46.00 -29.75
CA LEU A 66 17.44 -46.38 -30.52
C LEU A 66 16.19 -45.76 -29.87
N ALA A 67 15.81 -44.55 -30.29
CA ALA A 67 14.56 -43.92 -29.90
C ALA A 67 13.92 -43.27 -31.13
N TYR A 68 12.77 -43.83 -31.50
CA TYR A 68 11.71 -43.25 -32.31
C TYR A 68 11.99 -41.85 -32.88
N LYS A 69 12.03 -41.72 -34.22
CA LYS A 69 11.87 -40.45 -34.94
C LYS A 69 10.52 -39.84 -34.51
N SER A 70 10.52 -39.12 -33.40
CA SER A 70 9.32 -38.44 -32.92
C SER A 70 9.02 -37.30 -33.89
N ARG A 71 7.75 -37.23 -34.32
CA ARG A 71 7.22 -36.16 -35.17
C ARG A 71 7.81 -34.82 -34.76
N ILE A 72 8.33 -34.07 -35.74
CA ILE A 72 8.78 -32.69 -35.59
C ILE A 72 7.77 -31.97 -34.71
N ARG A 73 8.16 -31.66 -33.46
CA ARG A 73 7.28 -31.03 -32.49
C ARG A 73 7.05 -29.60 -32.92
N GLN A 74 5.79 -29.27 -33.20
CA GLN A 74 5.39 -27.95 -33.69
C GLN A 74 5.15 -26.94 -32.56
N GLU A 75 5.16 -27.36 -31.29
CA GLU A 75 4.96 -26.48 -30.13
C GLU A 75 6.09 -26.62 -29.10
N PRO A 76 6.58 -25.50 -28.53
CA PRO A 76 7.60 -25.50 -27.49
C PRO A 76 7.05 -26.02 -26.15
N THR A 77 7.91 -26.71 -25.40
CA THR A 77 7.63 -27.11 -24.01
C THR A 77 8.09 -26.01 -23.05
N SER A 78 7.66 -26.06 -21.79
CA SER A 78 8.03 -25.07 -20.76
C SER A 78 9.54 -24.87 -20.60
N VAL A 79 10.36 -25.88 -20.91
CA VAL A 79 11.82 -25.84 -20.82
C VAL A 79 12.46 -25.20 -22.06
N THR A 80 11.91 -25.42 -23.26
CA THR A 80 12.47 -24.89 -24.52
C THR A 80 11.88 -23.54 -24.92
N ALA A 81 10.76 -23.13 -24.32
CA ALA A 81 10.09 -21.85 -24.57
C ALA A 81 11.01 -20.60 -24.54
N PRO A 82 11.97 -20.45 -23.60
CA PRO A 82 12.86 -19.29 -23.57
C PRO A 82 13.79 -19.23 -24.80
N GLN A 83 14.30 -20.38 -25.24
CA GLN A 83 15.19 -20.48 -26.40
C GLN A 83 14.43 -20.16 -27.69
N TRP A 84 13.20 -20.67 -27.81
CA TRP A 84 12.29 -20.38 -28.92
C TRP A 84 11.91 -18.91 -28.97
N ALA A 85 11.63 -18.29 -27.82
CA ALA A 85 11.33 -16.87 -27.73
C ALA A 85 12.53 -16.02 -28.17
N ASN A 86 13.75 -16.36 -27.74
CA ASN A 86 14.96 -15.66 -28.16
C ASN A 86 15.21 -15.76 -29.67
N ALA A 87 15.00 -16.93 -30.26
CA ALA A 87 15.10 -17.12 -31.71
C ALA A 87 14.06 -16.29 -32.47
N LEU A 88 12.80 -16.30 -32.01
CA LEU A 88 11.73 -15.46 -32.58
C LEU A 88 12.12 -13.98 -32.56
N TRP A 89 12.55 -13.46 -31.41
CA TRP A 89 12.91 -12.06 -31.29
C TRP A 89 14.11 -11.67 -32.15
N SER A 90 15.12 -12.54 -32.27
CA SER A 90 16.25 -12.33 -33.18
C SER A 90 15.79 -12.21 -34.64
N ARG A 91 14.87 -13.08 -35.06
CA ARG A 91 14.30 -13.05 -36.41
C ARG A 91 13.47 -11.79 -36.64
N LEU A 92 12.70 -11.34 -35.64
CA LEU A 92 11.95 -10.10 -35.73
C LEU A 92 12.87 -8.87 -35.83
N THR A 93 14.01 -8.85 -35.13
CA THR A 93 15.01 -7.78 -35.30
C THR A 93 15.55 -7.75 -36.73
N ASN A 94 15.96 -8.90 -37.28
CA ASN A 94 16.45 -8.97 -38.65
C ASN A 94 15.38 -8.59 -39.68
N LEU A 95 14.12 -8.97 -39.44
CA LEU A 95 12.99 -8.59 -40.29
C LEU A 95 12.83 -7.07 -40.33
N ILE A 96 12.99 -6.39 -39.19
CA ILE A 96 12.90 -4.94 -39.09
C ILE A 96 14.01 -4.25 -39.91
N ASP A 97 15.23 -4.76 -39.84
CA ASP A 97 16.35 -4.25 -40.65
C ASP A 97 16.09 -4.42 -42.15
N ASP A 98 15.56 -5.58 -42.54
CA ASP A 98 15.21 -5.89 -43.93
C ASP A 98 14.07 -5.01 -44.45
N MET A 99 13.02 -4.83 -43.65
CA MET A 99 11.90 -3.94 -43.96
C MET A 99 12.38 -2.50 -44.08
N ALA A 100 13.25 -2.03 -43.17
CA ALA A 100 13.81 -0.68 -43.20
C ALA A 100 14.62 -0.47 -44.48
N GLY A 101 15.47 -1.42 -44.84
CA GLY A 101 16.26 -1.38 -46.08
C GLY A 101 15.38 -1.32 -47.33
N ALA A 102 14.25 -2.05 -47.37
CA ALA A 102 13.29 -1.97 -48.47
C ALA A 102 12.57 -0.60 -48.52
N CYS A 103 12.16 -0.06 -47.38
CA CYS A 103 11.55 1.27 -47.30
C CYS A 103 12.50 2.36 -47.81
N VAL A 104 13.76 2.34 -47.38
CA VAL A 104 14.78 3.29 -47.83
C VAL A 104 14.94 3.23 -49.35
N LYS A 105 14.97 2.03 -49.95
CA LYS A 105 15.03 1.87 -51.42
C LYS A 105 13.83 2.51 -52.12
N VAL A 106 12.61 2.28 -51.62
CA VAL A 106 11.39 2.89 -52.18
C VAL A 106 11.44 4.41 -52.08
N TYR A 107 11.86 4.97 -50.94
CA TYR A 107 11.99 6.42 -50.77
C TYR A 107 13.11 7.03 -51.62
N THR A 108 14.23 6.34 -51.80
CA THR A 108 15.27 6.80 -52.73
C THR A 108 14.78 6.78 -54.17
N LEU A 109 13.97 5.77 -54.54
CA LEU A 109 13.37 5.69 -55.86
C LEU A 109 12.35 6.80 -56.08
N GLU A 110 11.48 7.05 -55.10
CA GLU A 110 10.53 8.16 -55.15
C GLU A 110 11.25 9.50 -55.27
N LYS A 111 12.33 9.75 -54.53
CA LYS A 111 13.13 10.99 -54.64
C LYS A 111 13.78 11.18 -56.02
N VAL A 112 14.27 10.10 -56.65
CA VAL A 112 14.86 10.17 -58.00
C VAL A 112 13.78 10.34 -59.08
N VAL A 113 12.61 9.70 -58.90
CA VAL A 113 11.47 9.81 -59.81
C VAL A 113 10.73 11.16 -59.66
N PHE A 114 10.75 11.78 -58.48
CA PHE A 114 10.16 13.11 -58.23
C PHE A 114 10.79 14.23 -59.06
N LEU A 115 12.00 14.00 -59.59
CA LEU A 115 12.71 14.94 -60.44
C LEU A 115 12.17 14.96 -61.89
N ASP A 116 11.36 13.98 -62.31
CA ASP A 116 10.86 13.87 -63.68
C ASP A 116 9.34 13.61 -63.77
N GLU A 117 8.78 13.90 -64.95
CA GLU A 117 7.35 14.02 -65.30
C GLU A 117 6.47 12.76 -65.07
N ALA A 118 7.03 11.71 -64.47
CA ALA A 118 6.45 10.38 -64.26
C ALA A 118 5.27 10.33 -63.27
N MET A 119 5.17 11.28 -62.32
CA MET A 119 4.08 11.29 -61.34
C MET A 119 2.69 11.63 -61.94
N LYS A 120 2.62 12.15 -63.17
CA LYS A 120 1.33 12.39 -63.84
C LYS A 120 0.64 11.10 -64.32
N VAL A 121 1.38 10.00 -64.42
CA VAL A 121 0.89 8.71 -64.95
C VAL A 121 0.61 7.68 -63.84
N LEU A 122 1.20 7.85 -62.65
CA LEU A 122 0.96 6.97 -61.51
C LEU A 122 -0.24 7.46 -60.67
N GLU A 123 -1.28 6.63 -60.54
CA GLU A 123 -2.49 6.94 -59.75
C GLU A 123 -2.24 7.14 -58.24
N SER A 124 -1.12 6.60 -57.71
CA SER A 124 -0.76 6.72 -56.29
C SER A 124 0.76 6.79 -56.09
N LYS A 125 1.20 7.40 -54.99
CA LYS A 125 2.62 7.49 -54.66
C LYS A 125 3.22 6.09 -54.44
N PRO A 126 4.40 5.78 -55.00
CA PRO A 126 5.12 4.53 -54.77
C PRO A 126 5.22 4.12 -53.29
N SER A 127 5.54 5.07 -52.42
CA SER A 127 5.55 4.87 -50.96
C SER A 127 4.20 4.42 -50.43
N THR A 128 3.09 5.07 -50.82
CA THR A 128 1.75 4.73 -50.32
C THR A 128 1.32 3.32 -50.72
N ALA A 129 1.58 2.90 -51.95
CA ALA A 129 1.28 1.55 -52.42
C ALA A 129 2.12 0.50 -51.68
N PHE A 130 3.42 0.77 -51.50
CA PHE A 130 4.33 -0.10 -50.76
C PHE A 130 3.94 -0.22 -49.28
N TRP A 131 3.64 0.89 -48.59
CA TRP A 131 3.18 0.87 -47.19
C TRP A 131 1.87 0.13 -47.01
N ALA A 132 0.92 0.30 -47.93
CA ALA A 132 -0.34 -0.44 -47.89
C ALA A 132 -0.14 -1.95 -48.09
N ALA A 133 0.81 -2.38 -48.94
CA ALA A 133 1.18 -3.78 -49.09
C ALA A 133 1.90 -4.32 -47.83
N LEU A 134 2.87 -3.55 -47.32
CA LEU A 134 3.65 -3.89 -46.13
C LEU A 134 2.77 -4.06 -44.89
N ALA A 135 1.90 -3.07 -44.61
CA ALA A 135 1.01 -3.09 -43.47
C ALA A 135 0.02 -4.26 -43.53
N ARG A 136 -0.60 -4.50 -44.70
CA ARG A 136 -1.52 -5.64 -44.89
C ARG A 136 -0.82 -6.98 -44.70
N SER A 137 0.39 -7.13 -45.23
CA SER A 137 1.17 -8.37 -45.08
C SER A 137 1.54 -8.63 -43.63
N LEU A 138 2.06 -7.61 -42.93
CA LEU A 138 2.46 -7.71 -41.53
C LEU A 138 1.28 -7.98 -40.61
N GLU A 139 0.16 -7.27 -40.81
CA GLU A 139 -1.07 -7.48 -40.04
C GLU A 139 -1.61 -8.90 -40.24
N LYS A 140 -1.65 -9.39 -41.48
CA LYS A 140 -2.10 -10.74 -41.80
C LYS A 140 -1.23 -11.78 -41.11
N GLN A 141 0.10 -11.68 -41.19
CA GLN A 141 1.00 -12.67 -40.59
C GLN A 141 0.98 -12.64 -39.05
N ILE A 142 0.90 -11.47 -38.42
CA ILE A 142 0.77 -11.37 -36.95
C ILE A 142 -0.56 -11.97 -36.51
N ARG A 143 -1.66 -11.65 -37.21
CA ARG A 143 -3.01 -12.14 -36.89
C ARG A 143 -3.13 -13.66 -37.07
N ASP A 144 -2.67 -14.18 -38.21
CA ASP A 144 -2.70 -15.60 -38.51
C ASP A 144 -1.75 -16.37 -37.58
N GLY A 145 -0.57 -15.83 -37.30
CA GLY A 145 0.39 -16.40 -36.35
C GLY A 145 -0.16 -16.48 -34.92
N ALA A 146 -0.80 -15.41 -34.43
CA ALA A 146 -1.41 -15.39 -33.10
C ALA A 146 -2.63 -16.31 -32.97
N LYS A 147 -3.41 -16.51 -34.05
CA LYS A 147 -4.54 -17.45 -34.05
C LYS A 147 -4.11 -18.92 -34.10
N ASN A 148 -3.05 -19.21 -34.85
CA ASN A 148 -2.62 -20.58 -35.12
C ASN A 148 -1.62 -21.11 -34.09
N SER A 149 -1.01 -20.25 -33.25
CA SER A 149 -0.04 -20.65 -32.24
C SER A 149 -0.23 -19.90 -30.92
N THR A 150 -0.55 -20.66 -29.87
CA THR A 150 -0.63 -20.17 -28.49
C THR A 150 0.72 -19.63 -28.00
N PHE A 151 1.83 -20.27 -28.41
CA PHE A 151 3.18 -19.78 -28.10
C PHE A 151 3.44 -18.39 -28.70
N LEU A 152 3.11 -18.15 -29.97
CA LEU A 152 3.28 -16.83 -30.58
C LEU A 152 2.37 -15.79 -29.92
N GLN A 153 1.11 -16.16 -29.65
CA GLN A 153 0.18 -15.29 -28.94
C GLN A 153 0.73 -14.87 -27.57
N GLN A 154 1.23 -15.81 -26.78
CA GLN A 154 1.81 -15.55 -25.46
C GLN A 154 3.13 -14.76 -25.56
N THR A 155 4.02 -15.11 -26.49
CA THR A 155 5.34 -14.46 -26.62
C THR A 155 5.20 -13.03 -27.13
N LEU A 156 4.33 -12.78 -28.11
CA LEU A 156 4.09 -11.42 -28.63
C LEU A 156 3.35 -10.54 -27.61
N SER A 157 2.41 -11.10 -26.83
CA SER A 157 1.74 -10.36 -25.75
C SER A 157 2.70 -10.06 -24.59
N SER A 158 3.50 -11.05 -24.17
CA SER A 158 4.51 -10.92 -23.11
C SER A 158 5.79 -10.20 -23.54
N GLY A 159 5.96 -9.90 -24.82
CA GLY A 159 7.03 -9.05 -25.33
C GLY A 159 6.56 -7.84 -26.13
N TYR A 160 5.30 -7.42 -25.98
CA TYR A 160 4.76 -6.25 -26.68
C TYR A 160 5.64 -4.98 -26.53
N PRO A 161 6.17 -4.63 -25.34
CA PRO A 161 7.13 -3.53 -25.22
C PRO A 161 8.35 -3.67 -26.13
N ARG A 162 8.88 -4.90 -26.27
CA ARG A 162 10.01 -5.21 -27.15
C ARG A 162 9.62 -5.08 -28.61
N LEU A 163 8.43 -5.54 -28.99
CA LEU A 163 7.89 -5.36 -30.34
C LEU A 163 7.74 -3.87 -30.68
N LEU A 164 7.21 -3.06 -29.77
CA LEU A 164 7.04 -1.63 -30.00
C LEU A 164 8.39 -0.90 -30.10
N ARG A 165 9.39 -1.30 -29.31
CA ARG A 165 10.78 -0.82 -29.46
C ARG A 165 11.37 -1.16 -30.82
N LEU A 166 11.11 -2.36 -31.34
CA LEU A 166 11.52 -2.74 -32.69
C LEU A 166 10.85 -1.86 -33.76
N PHE A 167 9.56 -1.54 -33.61
CA PHE A 167 8.90 -0.58 -34.50
C PHE A 167 9.46 0.83 -34.35
N HIS A 168 9.78 1.30 -33.14
CA HIS A 168 10.45 2.59 -32.97
C HIS A 168 11.80 2.64 -33.67
N ASP A 169 12.61 1.58 -33.57
CA ASP A 169 13.88 1.46 -34.29
C ASP A 169 13.69 1.42 -35.81
N PHE A 170 12.64 0.73 -36.29
CA PHE A 170 12.25 0.75 -37.69
C PHE A 170 11.93 2.17 -38.19
N PHE A 171 11.10 2.91 -37.45
CA PHE A 171 10.71 4.27 -37.83
C PHE A 171 11.85 5.27 -37.70
N SER A 172 12.74 5.12 -36.71
CA SER A 172 13.93 5.98 -36.57
C SER A 172 14.88 5.83 -37.76
N LYS A 173 15.07 4.60 -38.26
CA LYS A 173 15.87 4.30 -39.47
C LYS A 173 15.28 4.91 -40.74
N ILE A 174 13.95 5.01 -40.82
CA ILE A 174 13.26 5.57 -41.99
C ILE A 174 13.11 7.09 -41.91
N ALA A 175 13.11 7.67 -40.70
CA ALA A 175 12.87 9.10 -40.47
C ALA A 175 13.81 10.04 -41.25
N VAL A 176 15.04 9.63 -41.55
CA VAL A 176 15.98 10.41 -42.38
C VAL A 176 15.50 10.56 -43.84
N HIS A 177 14.69 9.62 -44.32
CA HIS A 177 14.19 9.57 -45.69
C HIS A 177 12.75 10.10 -45.84
N THR A 178 12.03 10.29 -44.72
CA THR A 178 10.63 10.74 -44.68
C THR A 178 10.46 12.03 -43.89
N ASP A 179 9.70 12.98 -44.42
CA ASP A 179 9.25 14.17 -43.66
C ASP A 179 8.26 13.84 -42.52
N THR A 180 7.80 12.60 -42.44
CA THR A 180 6.96 12.13 -41.34
C THR A 180 7.82 11.78 -40.13
N VAL A 181 8.00 12.74 -39.22
CA VAL A 181 8.53 12.46 -37.89
C VAL A 181 7.51 11.60 -37.15
N TYR A 182 7.95 10.42 -36.69
CA TYR A 182 7.18 9.53 -35.84
C TYR A 182 6.91 10.23 -34.50
N THR A 183 5.82 10.98 -34.46
CA THR A 183 5.49 11.92 -33.38
C THR A 183 4.46 11.32 -32.43
N GLN A 184 4.46 11.83 -31.19
CA GLN A 184 3.59 11.44 -30.06
C GLN A 184 2.08 11.37 -30.36
N GLU A 185 1.62 11.90 -31.50
CA GLU A 185 0.19 12.00 -31.86
C GLU A 185 -0.29 10.97 -32.90
N ARG A 186 0.61 10.24 -33.58
CA ARG A 186 0.25 9.42 -34.77
C ARG A 186 0.57 7.92 -34.67
N GLN A 187 0.57 7.33 -33.48
CA GLN A 187 0.79 5.89 -33.34
C GLN A 187 -0.52 5.11 -33.26
N SER A 188 -0.64 4.08 -34.10
CA SER A 188 -1.70 3.07 -34.03
C SER A 188 -1.46 2.17 -32.82
N ALA A 189 -2.20 2.44 -31.75
CA ALA A 189 -2.29 1.56 -30.59
C ALA A 189 -2.83 0.19 -31.02
N LEU A 190 -1.94 -0.80 -31.18
CA LEU A 190 -2.38 -2.18 -31.25
C LEU A 190 -2.96 -2.56 -29.87
N PRO A 191 -4.20 -3.04 -29.77
CA PRO A 191 -4.97 -3.15 -28.52
C PRO A 191 -4.52 -4.29 -27.58
N PHE A 192 -3.27 -4.74 -27.65
CA PHE A 192 -2.77 -5.90 -26.91
C PHE A 192 -2.27 -5.59 -25.49
N ALA A 193 -2.58 -4.41 -24.93
CA ALA A 193 -2.07 -3.98 -23.63
C ALA A 193 -2.71 -4.73 -22.45
N ARG A 194 -2.11 -5.87 -22.10
CA ARG A 194 -1.92 -6.50 -20.76
C ARG A 194 -2.87 -6.09 -19.61
N VAL A 195 -4.13 -6.51 -19.70
CA VAL A 195 -5.02 -6.56 -18.53
C VAL A 195 -4.91 -7.90 -17.79
N GLN A 196 -4.56 -8.97 -18.50
CA GLN A 196 -4.74 -10.34 -18.01
C GLN A 196 -3.72 -10.75 -16.94
N GLN A 197 -2.43 -10.41 -17.10
CA GLN A 197 -1.37 -10.83 -16.16
C GLN A 197 -1.45 -10.11 -14.81
N MET A 198 -1.79 -8.81 -14.80
CA MET A 198 -2.01 -8.06 -13.55
C MET A 198 -3.19 -8.66 -12.77
N ASN A 199 -4.30 -8.92 -13.47
CA ASN A 199 -5.47 -9.53 -12.86
C ASN A 199 -5.22 -10.98 -12.41
N GLU A 200 -4.37 -11.74 -13.10
CA GLU A 200 -3.95 -13.08 -12.67
C GLU A 200 -3.13 -13.03 -11.38
N SER A 201 -2.20 -12.07 -11.23
CA SER A 201 -1.43 -11.92 -10.00
C SER A 201 -2.31 -11.53 -8.79
N VAL A 202 -3.28 -10.62 -8.99
CA VAL A 202 -4.32 -10.32 -8.01
C VAL A 202 -5.17 -11.56 -7.76
N GLY A 203 -5.48 -12.34 -8.80
CA GLY A 203 -6.14 -13.63 -8.68
C GLY A 203 -5.41 -14.57 -7.74
N GLN A 204 -4.11 -14.78 -7.98
CA GLN A 204 -3.22 -15.65 -7.22
C GLN A 204 -3.08 -15.22 -5.76
N ALA A 205 -2.93 -13.92 -5.50
CA ALA A 205 -2.85 -13.41 -4.14
C ALA A 205 -4.06 -13.79 -3.27
N PHE A 206 -5.24 -13.93 -3.88
CA PHE A 206 -6.49 -14.22 -3.17
C PHE A 206 -6.97 -15.68 -3.32
N GLN A 207 -6.20 -16.57 -3.93
CA GLN A 207 -6.60 -17.98 -4.13
C GLN A 207 -6.87 -18.72 -2.82
N GLY A 208 -6.18 -18.34 -1.74
CA GLY A 208 -6.36 -18.95 -0.41
C GLY A 208 -7.63 -18.55 0.33
N GLY A 209 -8.35 -17.52 -0.17
CA GLY A 209 -9.57 -17.00 0.45
C GLY A 209 -9.41 -16.68 1.95
N ALA A 210 -10.45 -16.94 2.74
CA ALA A 210 -10.43 -16.71 4.18
C ALA A 210 -9.52 -17.67 4.97
N ARG A 211 -9.14 -18.83 4.39
CA ARG A 211 -8.29 -19.83 5.06
C ARG A 211 -6.80 -19.48 4.99
N ALA A 212 -6.39 -18.84 3.90
CA ALA A 212 -5.04 -18.35 3.68
C ALA A 212 -5.13 -16.97 3.04
N PRO A 213 -5.49 -15.94 3.83
CA PRO A 213 -5.57 -14.56 3.35
C PRO A 213 -4.19 -14.06 2.90
N PRO A 214 -4.14 -13.13 1.93
CA PRO A 214 -2.89 -12.57 1.47
C PRO A 214 -2.16 -11.82 2.60
N SER A 215 -0.84 -11.86 2.55
CA SER A 215 0.06 -11.33 3.57
C SER A 215 1.09 -10.38 2.95
N THR A 216 2.18 -10.13 3.67
CA THR A 216 3.30 -9.30 3.21
C THR A 216 3.84 -9.73 1.84
N ALA A 217 4.08 -11.02 1.63
CA ALA A 217 4.73 -11.51 0.41
C ALA A 217 3.87 -11.21 -0.83
N GLU A 218 2.58 -11.52 -0.77
CA GLU A 218 1.63 -11.26 -1.85
C GLU A 218 1.52 -9.76 -2.14
N GLY A 219 1.45 -8.91 -1.11
CA GLY A 219 1.34 -7.46 -1.26
C GLY A 219 2.56 -6.86 -1.95
N THR A 220 3.76 -7.33 -1.58
CA THR A 220 5.00 -6.91 -2.23
C THR A 220 5.13 -7.42 -3.66
N ASN A 221 4.64 -8.63 -3.96
CA ASN A 221 4.70 -9.22 -5.30
C ASN A 221 3.75 -8.53 -6.27
N VAL A 222 2.50 -8.24 -5.86
CA VAL A 222 1.54 -7.49 -6.68
C VAL A 222 2.09 -6.09 -6.98
N ALA A 223 2.59 -5.39 -5.95
CA ALA A 223 3.19 -4.08 -6.11
C ALA A 223 4.39 -4.10 -7.08
N ARG A 224 5.32 -5.04 -6.90
CA ARG A 224 6.48 -5.20 -7.79
C ARG A 224 6.07 -5.48 -9.24
N MET A 225 5.06 -6.31 -9.44
CA MET A 225 4.55 -6.63 -10.77
C MET A 225 3.96 -5.40 -11.46
N ILE A 226 3.16 -4.59 -10.75
CA ILE A 226 2.64 -3.32 -11.29
C ILE A 226 3.79 -2.37 -11.67
N ALA A 227 4.77 -2.21 -10.78
CA ALA A 227 5.94 -1.37 -11.03
C ALA A 227 6.71 -1.82 -12.28
N ASN A 228 7.02 -3.12 -12.39
CA ASN A 228 7.74 -3.69 -13.54
C ASN A 228 6.99 -3.45 -14.86
N GLU A 229 5.66 -3.52 -14.87
CA GLU A 229 4.87 -3.27 -16.08
C GLU A 229 4.86 -1.78 -16.46
N LEU A 230 4.81 -0.88 -15.48
CA LEU A 230 4.93 0.57 -15.72
C LEU A 230 6.32 0.91 -16.26
N ASP A 231 7.39 0.34 -15.69
CA ASP A 231 8.75 0.53 -16.17
C ASP A 231 8.97 -0.05 -17.56
N ALA A 232 8.40 -1.23 -17.84
CA ALA A 232 8.45 -1.83 -19.16
C ALA A 232 7.81 -0.91 -20.22
N ALA A 233 6.78 -0.14 -19.85
CA ALA A 233 6.06 0.79 -20.71
C ALA A 233 6.62 2.23 -20.74
N LYS A 234 7.55 2.60 -19.85
CA LYS A 234 8.06 3.98 -19.63
C LYS A 234 8.64 4.66 -20.89
N PHE A 235 9.02 3.89 -21.90
CA PHE A 235 9.59 4.38 -23.15
C PHE A 235 8.54 4.99 -24.11
N ASP A 236 7.24 4.77 -23.88
CA ASP A 236 6.15 5.37 -24.66
C ASP A 236 5.10 6.02 -23.71
N PRO A 237 4.89 7.34 -23.79
CA PRO A 237 3.91 8.07 -23.00
C PRO A 237 2.46 7.58 -23.12
N LEU A 238 2.02 7.10 -24.30
CA LEU A 238 0.64 6.61 -24.48
C LEU A 238 0.48 5.21 -23.90
N LEU A 239 1.46 4.34 -24.13
CA LEU A 239 1.50 3.00 -23.58
C LEU A 239 1.53 3.05 -22.04
N VAL A 240 2.45 3.82 -21.44
CA VAL A 240 2.57 3.91 -19.98
C VAL A 240 1.29 4.47 -19.34
N ARG A 241 0.60 5.42 -20.00
CA ARG A 241 -0.69 5.93 -19.55
C ARG A 241 -1.80 4.88 -19.62
N SER A 242 -1.81 4.05 -20.67
CA SER A 242 -2.76 2.93 -20.78
C SER A 242 -2.50 1.86 -19.73
N VAL A 243 -1.22 1.53 -19.46
CA VAL A 243 -0.80 0.59 -18.42
C VAL A 243 -1.17 1.12 -17.03
N ALA A 244 -0.99 2.42 -16.77
CA ALA A 244 -1.42 3.03 -15.51
C ALA A 244 -2.94 2.94 -15.30
N ARG A 245 -3.75 3.14 -16.33
CA ARG A 245 -5.22 2.94 -16.23
C ARG A 245 -5.59 1.48 -15.96
N ASN A 246 -4.89 0.54 -16.58
CA ASN A 246 -5.10 -0.88 -16.32
C ASN A 246 -4.68 -1.27 -14.89
N ALA A 247 -3.52 -0.78 -14.44
CA ALA A 247 -3.04 -0.97 -13.08
C ALA A 247 -4.04 -0.41 -12.06
N LYS A 248 -4.60 0.79 -12.30
CA LYS A 248 -5.70 1.34 -11.49
C LYS A 248 -6.87 0.35 -11.39
N SER A 249 -7.36 -0.17 -12.53
CA SER A 249 -8.45 -1.15 -12.53
C SER A 249 -8.10 -2.44 -11.78
N SER A 250 -6.85 -2.91 -11.85
CA SER A 250 -6.40 -4.09 -11.11
C SER A 250 -6.30 -3.82 -9.60
N LEU A 251 -5.88 -2.62 -9.19
CA LEU A 251 -5.88 -2.19 -7.79
C LEU A 251 -7.31 -2.05 -7.25
N ASP A 252 -8.23 -1.49 -8.03
CA ASP A 252 -9.65 -1.39 -7.67
C ASP A 252 -10.28 -2.79 -7.49
N MET A 253 -9.92 -3.75 -8.35
CA MET A 253 -10.36 -5.15 -8.20
C MET A 253 -9.74 -5.82 -6.96
N LEU A 254 -8.46 -5.56 -6.68
CA LEU A 254 -7.78 -6.04 -5.48
C LEU A 254 -8.47 -5.51 -4.22
N LEU A 255 -8.83 -4.23 -4.20
CA LEU A 255 -9.57 -3.60 -3.12
C LEU A 255 -10.93 -4.24 -2.89
N ALA A 256 -11.71 -4.44 -3.96
CA ALA A 256 -13.01 -5.11 -3.87
C ALA A 256 -12.91 -6.52 -3.29
N ARG A 257 -11.87 -7.28 -3.65
CA ARG A 257 -11.62 -8.62 -3.09
C ARG A 257 -11.15 -8.56 -1.64
N ALA A 258 -10.28 -7.62 -1.29
CA ALA A 258 -9.84 -7.40 0.07
C ALA A 258 -11.03 -7.07 0.98
N ASP A 259 -11.87 -6.11 0.59
CA ASP A 259 -13.05 -5.69 1.36
C ASP A 259 -14.05 -6.84 1.54
N GLY A 260 -14.25 -7.67 0.51
CA GLY A 260 -15.09 -8.86 0.60
C GLY A 260 -14.59 -9.94 1.57
N LEU A 261 -13.31 -9.91 1.97
CA LEU A 261 -12.74 -10.80 2.98
C LEU A 261 -12.63 -10.16 4.37
N VAL A 262 -12.92 -8.87 4.53
CA VAL A 262 -12.84 -8.21 5.84
C VAL A 262 -13.97 -8.69 6.73
N VAL A 263 -13.62 -9.23 7.90
CA VAL A 263 -14.60 -9.59 8.93
C VAL A 263 -14.91 -8.36 9.77
N ARG A 264 -16.19 -8.00 9.89
CA ARG A 264 -16.66 -6.79 10.61
C ARG A 264 -17.48 -7.08 11.87
N ASP A 265 -17.56 -8.35 12.26
CA ASP A 265 -18.31 -8.75 13.45
C ASP A 265 -17.50 -8.54 14.74
N ARG A 266 -18.13 -8.79 15.89
CA ARG A 266 -17.48 -8.66 17.21
C ARG A 266 -16.27 -9.59 17.36
N THR A 267 -16.20 -10.69 16.61
CA THR A 267 -15.09 -11.66 16.73
C THR A 267 -13.78 -11.11 16.18
N ALA A 268 -13.84 -10.11 15.29
CA ALA A 268 -12.68 -9.40 14.77
C ALA A 268 -12.01 -8.47 15.80
N THR A 269 -12.70 -8.07 16.87
CA THR A 269 -12.17 -7.15 17.89
C THR A 269 -12.19 -7.73 19.30
N LEU A 270 -12.61 -8.99 19.46
CA LEU A 270 -12.73 -9.64 20.77
C LEU A 270 -11.36 -10.02 21.33
N LEU A 271 -10.95 -9.39 22.44
CA LEU A 271 -9.68 -9.66 23.13
C LEU A 271 -9.89 -10.63 24.30
N ALA A 272 -10.32 -11.85 23.97
CA ALA A 272 -10.61 -12.90 24.95
C ALA A 272 -9.89 -14.21 24.60
N GLY A 273 -9.42 -14.90 25.64
CA GLY A 273 -8.71 -16.18 25.50
C GLY A 273 -7.19 -16.01 25.35
N PRO A 274 -6.45 -17.13 25.28
CA PRO A 274 -4.99 -17.13 25.26
C PRO A 274 -4.38 -16.81 23.89
N THR A 275 -5.16 -16.86 22.80
CA THR A 275 -4.70 -16.68 21.42
C THR A 275 -5.62 -15.76 20.62
N ALA A 276 -5.07 -15.03 19.65
CA ALA A 276 -5.89 -14.20 18.75
C ALA A 276 -6.95 -15.05 18.02
N THR A 277 -8.14 -14.48 17.79
CA THR A 277 -9.19 -15.17 17.05
C THR A 277 -8.79 -15.37 15.59
N PRO A 278 -9.26 -16.43 14.91
CA PRO A 278 -8.99 -16.61 13.48
C PRO A 278 -9.40 -15.39 12.63
N GLN A 279 -10.49 -14.72 13.01
CA GLN A 279 -10.99 -13.51 12.36
C GLN A 279 -10.06 -12.31 12.57
N GLN A 280 -9.47 -12.15 13.76
CA GLN A 280 -8.40 -11.18 13.99
C GLN A 280 -7.19 -11.48 13.10
N VAL A 281 -6.72 -12.72 13.08
CA VAL A 281 -5.56 -13.12 12.26
C VAL A 281 -5.81 -12.84 10.77
N GLN A 282 -7.03 -13.12 10.29
CA GLN A 282 -7.43 -12.80 8.93
C GLN A 282 -7.41 -11.30 8.65
N ASN A 283 -8.02 -10.48 9.50
CA ASN A 283 -8.00 -9.02 9.32
C ASN A 283 -6.59 -8.43 9.41
N LEU A 284 -5.75 -8.92 10.32
CA LEU A 284 -4.37 -8.46 10.49
C LEU A 284 -3.50 -8.79 9.26
N SER A 285 -3.65 -9.97 8.67
CA SER A 285 -2.96 -10.33 7.43
C SER A 285 -3.41 -9.48 6.24
N LEU A 286 -4.73 -9.26 6.07
CA LEU A 286 -5.28 -8.36 5.05
C LEU A 286 -4.80 -6.92 5.22
N ALA A 287 -4.79 -6.40 6.45
CA ALA A 287 -4.26 -5.08 6.76
C ALA A 287 -2.77 -4.97 6.41
N THR A 288 -1.98 -5.99 6.74
CA THR A 288 -0.56 -6.07 6.39
C THR A 288 -0.35 -6.09 4.88
N PHE A 289 -1.14 -6.88 4.15
CA PHE A 289 -1.13 -6.92 2.69
C PHE A 289 -1.41 -5.55 2.07
N LEU A 290 -2.50 -4.90 2.49
CA LEU A 290 -2.90 -3.58 1.99
C LEU A 290 -1.85 -2.52 2.29
N TYR A 291 -1.30 -2.50 3.52
CA TYR A 291 -0.25 -1.58 3.92
C TYR A 291 0.98 -1.73 3.02
N GLN A 292 1.51 -2.95 2.91
CA GLN A 292 2.74 -3.23 2.15
C GLN A 292 2.58 -2.92 0.65
N CYS A 293 1.40 -3.18 0.09
CA CYS A 293 1.11 -2.81 -1.28
C CYS A 293 1.01 -1.29 -1.44
N SER A 294 0.26 -0.60 -0.56
CA SER A 294 0.10 0.85 -0.61
C SER A 294 1.42 1.62 -0.46
N THR A 295 2.29 1.21 0.46
CA THR A 295 3.60 1.86 0.69
C THR A 295 4.50 1.75 -0.54
N ARG A 296 4.51 0.58 -1.20
CA ARG A 296 5.27 0.41 -2.44
C ARG A 296 4.66 1.17 -3.62
N MET A 297 3.34 1.25 -3.69
CA MET A 297 2.68 2.08 -4.70
C MET A 297 2.91 3.57 -4.46
N ARG A 298 3.06 4.03 -3.21
CA ARG A 298 3.47 5.42 -2.92
C ARG A 298 4.89 5.72 -3.36
N ALA A 299 5.81 4.77 -3.24
CA ALA A 299 7.20 4.96 -3.73
C ALA A 299 7.25 5.26 -5.25
N LEU A 300 6.26 4.79 -6.02
CA LEU A 300 6.16 5.10 -7.46
C LEU A 300 5.90 6.60 -7.76
N GLU A 301 5.49 7.40 -6.76
CA GLU A 301 5.34 8.85 -6.91
C GLU A 301 6.69 9.53 -7.18
N GLU A 302 7.78 9.01 -6.63
CA GLU A 302 9.14 9.55 -6.85
C GLU A 302 9.76 9.07 -8.17
N GLU A 303 9.34 7.91 -8.69
CA GLU A 303 9.96 7.24 -9.84
C GLU A 303 9.34 7.62 -11.21
N HIS A 304 8.09 8.12 -11.21
CA HIS A 304 7.31 8.43 -12.42
C HIS A 304 6.84 9.90 -12.44
N SER A 305 6.34 10.36 -13.60
CA SER A 305 5.79 11.71 -13.73
C SER A 305 4.53 11.90 -12.89
N SER A 306 4.34 13.11 -12.35
CA SER A 306 3.20 13.46 -11.49
C SER A 306 1.85 13.19 -12.18
N ASP A 307 1.72 13.52 -13.48
CA ASP A 307 0.50 13.28 -14.26
C ASP A 307 0.15 11.79 -14.40
N LEU A 308 1.17 10.92 -14.43
CA LEU A 308 0.96 9.49 -14.48
C LEU A 308 0.54 8.96 -13.12
N TYR A 309 1.24 9.38 -12.06
CA TYR A 309 0.92 8.97 -10.70
C TYR A 309 -0.48 9.43 -10.27
N ALA A 310 -0.94 10.59 -10.76
CA ALA A 310 -2.30 11.08 -10.53
C ALA A 310 -3.40 10.08 -10.95
N ILE A 311 -3.13 9.17 -11.89
CA ILE A 311 -4.07 8.11 -12.31
C ILE A 311 -4.18 7.03 -11.23
N LEU A 312 -3.08 6.69 -10.55
CA LEU A 312 -3.00 5.64 -9.54
C LEU A 312 -3.33 6.14 -8.14
N ARG A 313 -3.10 7.43 -7.86
CA ARG A 313 -3.29 8.08 -6.55
C ARG A 313 -4.63 7.72 -5.88
N PRO A 314 -5.80 7.76 -6.56
CA PRO A 314 -7.08 7.45 -5.90
C PRO A 314 -7.11 6.03 -5.31
N SER A 315 -6.70 5.02 -6.09
CA SER A 315 -6.69 3.63 -5.63
C SER A 315 -5.70 3.43 -4.46
N VAL A 316 -4.57 4.13 -4.46
CA VAL A 316 -3.59 4.08 -3.35
C VAL A 316 -4.15 4.71 -2.07
N VAL A 317 -4.90 5.80 -2.18
CA VAL A 317 -5.61 6.41 -1.05
C VAL A 317 -6.68 5.45 -0.52
N ASP A 318 -7.50 4.86 -1.39
CA ASP A 318 -8.53 3.90 -1.01
C ASP A 318 -7.96 2.66 -0.30
N MET A 319 -6.76 2.19 -0.69
CA MET A 319 -6.02 1.13 0.04
C MET A 319 -5.64 1.54 1.45
N THR A 320 -5.23 2.79 1.62
CA THR A 320 -4.86 3.34 2.92
C THR A 320 -6.09 3.48 3.82
N GLU A 321 -7.19 3.99 3.28
CA GLU A 321 -8.45 4.09 4.01
C GLU A 321 -9.00 2.73 4.42
N THR A 322 -8.97 1.76 3.50
CA THR A 322 -9.43 0.39 3.79
C THR A 322 -8.57 -0.27 4.87
N TYR A 323 -7.25 -0.05 4.82
CA TYR A 323 -6.34 -0.43 5.89
C TYR A 323 -6.74 0.19 7.24
N GLY A 324 -6.99 1.50 7.29
CA GLY A 324 -7.48 2.19 8.50
C GLY A 324 -8.78 1.60 9.04
N ARG A 325 -9.76 1.35 8.17
CA ARG A 325 -11.06 0.73 8.54
C ARG A 325 -10.91 -0.66 9.18
N ILE A 326 -9.84 -1.40 8.88
CA ILE A 326 -9.59 -2.73 9.47
C ILE A 326 -8.92 -2.60 10.85
N ILE A 327 -7.95 -1.71 10.99
CA ILE A 327 -7.09 -1.65 12.18
C ILE A 327 -7.65 -0.73 13.28
N ASP A 328 -8.34 0.36 12.92
CA ASP A 328 -8.82 1.37 13.87
C ASP A 328 -9.82 0.78 14.87
N PRO A 329 -10.79 -0.08 14.46
CA PRO A 329 -11.69 -0.74 15.41
C PRO A 329 -10.95 -1.64 16.41
N LEU A 330 -9.87 -2.30 15.98
CA LEU A 330 -9.07 -3.15 16.86
C LEU A 330 -8.29 -2.31 17.88
N LEU A 331 -7.66 -1.22 17.44
CA LEU A 331 -6.99 -0.30 18.36
C LEU A 331 -7.96 0.32 19.37
N ALA A 332 -9.16 0.71 18.91
CA ALA A 332 -10.22 1.21 19.78
C ALA A 332 -10.69 0.15 20.79
N ALA A 333 -10.84 -1.10 20.36
CA ALA A 333 -11.18 -2.20 21.26
C ALA A 333 -10.10 -2.46 22.32
N ILE A 334 -8.81 -2.42 21.95
CA ILE A 334 -7.70 -2.53 22.90
C ILE A 334 -7.80 -1.44 23.96
N LYS A 335 -7.96 -0.18 23.54
CA LYS A 335 -8.09 0.97 24.46
C LYS A 335 -9.30 0.83 25.39
N SER A 336 -10.46 0.49 24.83
CA SER A 336 -11.71 0.35 25.58
C SER A 336 -11.66 -0.80 26.59
N GLU A 337 -11.07 -1.94 26.20
CA GLU A 337 -10.91 -3.09 27.10
C GLU A 337 -9.92 -2.78 28.22
N SER A 338 -8.80 -2.10 27.93
CA SER A 338 -7.86 -1.64 28.95
C SER A 338 -8.52 -0.69 29.96
N SER A 339 -9.25 0.33 29.50
CA SER A 339 -10.02 1.23 30.39
C SER A 339 -11.08 0.46 31.19
N GLY A 340 -11.75 -0.51 30.58
CA GLY A 340 -12.74 -1.36 31.25
C GLY A 340 -12.15 -2.22 32.37
N VAL A 341 -10.93 -2.73 32.21
CA VAL A 341 -10.21 -3.44 33.28
C VAL A 341 -9.81 -2.48 34.39
N ILE A 342 -9.26 -1.30 34.07
CA ILE A 342 -8.88 -0.29 35.07
C ILE A 342 -10.11 0.15 35.89
N ALA A 343 -11.28 0.29 35.27
CA ALA A 343 -12.51 0.64 35.97
C ALA A 343 -12.92 -0.36 37.06
N LYS A 344 -12.46 -1.62 37.01
CA LYS A 344 -12.69 -2.61 38.07
C LYS A 344 -12.05 -2.20 39.41
N LEU A 345 -11.07 -1.29 39.41
CA LEU A 345 -10.52 -0.63 40.60
C LEU A 345 -11.64 -0.16 41.54
N HIS A 346 -12.66 0.52 41.00
CA HIS A 346 -13.76 1.08 41.81
C HIS A 346 -14.61 0.00 42.50
N ARG A 347 -14.72 -1.19 41.89
CA ARG A 347 -15.43 -2.33 42.50
C ARG A 347 -14.59 -3.02 43.56
N GLU A 348 -13.28 -3.14 43.35
CA GLU A 348 -12.35 -3.72 44.34
C GLU A 348 -12.26 -2.83 45.59
N VAL A 349 -12.23 -1.51 45.40
CA VAL A 349 -12.27 -0.53 46.49
C VAL A 349 -13.57 -0.63 47.30
N ALA A 350 -14.71 -0.86 46.65
CA ALA A 350 -16.00 -1.03 47.33
C ALA A 350 -16.13 -2.36 48.11
N ARG A 351 -15.34 -3.39 47.76
CA ARG A 351 -15.42 -4.75 48.36
C ARG A 351 -14.42 -4.99 49.49
N SER A 352 -13.31 -4.24 49.53
CA SER A 352 -12.20 -4.46 50.46
C SER A 352 -12.48 -3.81 51.83
N ALA A 353 -13.13 -4.57 52.71
CA ALA A 353 -13.34 -4.21 54.13
C ALA A 353 -12.52 -5.06 55.11
N ASP A 354 -11.77 -6.07 54.64
CA ASP A 354 -11.10 -7.05 55.50
C ASP A 354 -9.56 -6.93 55.46
N PRO A 355 -8.92 -6.29 56.47
CA PRO A 355 -7.50 -5.91 56.45
C PRO A 355 -6.50 -7.07 56.55
N LEU A 356 -6.93 -8.30 56.87
CA LEU A 356 -6.04 -9.45 57.05
C LEU A 356 -5.77 -10.26 55.77
N SER A 357 -6.59 -10.11 54.73
CA SER A 357 -6.44 -10.85 53.46
C SER A 357 -5.59 -10.13 52.41
N ASP A 358 -5.15 -8.90 52.73
CA ASP A 358 -4.72 -7.91 51.73
C ASP A 358 -3.23 -7.50 51.83
N MET A 359 -2.43 -8.25 52.59
CA MET A 359 -1.03 -7.87 52.85
C MET A 359 -0.08 -8.43 51.79
N GLY A 360 0.15 -7.65 50.73
CA GLY A 360 1.37 -7.73 49.91
C GLY A 360 1.25 -8.29 48.49
N GLY A 361 0.04 -8.45 47.94
CA GLY A 361 -0.18 -8.84 46.55
C GLY A 361 -0.59 -7.66 45.66
N SER A 362 -0.21 -7.68 44.39
CA SER A 362 -0.80 -6.75 43.42
C SER A 362 -2.29 -6.96 43.23
N SER A 363 -3.01 -5.85 42.98
CA SER A 363 -4.46 -5.88 42.77
C SER A 363 -4.84 -6.73 41.55
N VAL A 364 -6.01 -7.37 41.62
CA VAL A 364 -6.44 -8.33 40.60
C VAL A 364 -6.59 -7.66 39.24
N TYR A 365 -7.13 -6.43 39.21
CA TYR A 365 -7.23 -5.67 37.97
C TYR A 365 -5.87 -5.31 37.33
N VAL A 366 -4.78 -5.11 38.10
CA VAL A 366 -3.45 -4.80 37.55
C VAL A 366 -2.81 -6.05 36.93
N LYS A 367 -3.01 -7.21 37.56
CA LYS A 367 -2.62 -8.51 36.99
C LYS A 367 -3.37 -8.78 35.69
N GLU A 368 -4.69 -8.60 35.68
CA GLU A 368 -5.52 -8.77 34.47
C GLU A 368 -5.10 -7.81 33.35
N LEU A 369 -4.80 -6.55 33.69
CA LEU A 369 -4.31 -5.57 32.72
C LEU A 369 -2.96 -5.99 32.14
N THR A 370 -2.05 -6.47 32.98
CA THR A 370 -0.72 -6.95 32.56
C THR A 370 -0.83 -8.16 31.63
N GLU A 371 -1.70 -9.12 31.96
CA GLU A 371 -1.99 -10.27 31.09
C GLU A 371 -2.58 -9.85 29.74
N LYS A 372 -3.52 -8.89 29.73
CA LYS A 372 -4.08 -8.35 28.48
C LYS A 372 -3.04 -7.61 27.65
N LEU A 373 -2.18 -6.80 28.26
CA LEU A 373 -1.09 -6.12 27.55
C LEU A 373 -0.10 -7.13 26.96
N ALA A 374 0.24 -8.18 27.71
CA ALA A 374 1.07 -9.27 27.20
C ALA A 374 0.42 -9.95 25.98
N PHE A 375 -0.87 -10.29 26.07
CA PHE A 375 -1.64 -10.85 24.95
C PHE A 375 -1.62 -9.93 23.72
N VAL A 376 -1.90 -8.63 23.89
CA VAL A 376 -1.88 -7.67 22.78
C VAL A 376 -0.50 -7.63 22.11
N LYS A 377 0.57 -7.69 22.91
CA LYS A 377 1.94 -7.71 22.39
C LYS A 377 2.26 -8.98 21.62
N THR A 378 2.00 -10.15 22.21
CA THR A 378 2.43 -11.44 21.65
C THR A 378 1.53 -11.94 20.52
N GLU A 379 0.23 -11.65 20.57
CA GLU A 379 -0.75 -12.20 19.63
C GLU A 379 -1.22 -11.19 18.58
N ILE A 380 -1.30 -9.90 18.89
CA ILE A 380 -1.78 -8.89 17.94
C ILE A 380 -0.60 -8.17 17.28
N LEU A 381 0.24 -7.50 18.07
CA LEU A 381 1.36 -6.70 17.55
C LEU A 381 2.43 -7.56 16.87
N ALA A 382 2.74 -8.74 17.40
CA ALA A 382 3.72 -9.64 16.76
C ALA A 382 3.25 -10.15 15.37
N ARG A 383 1.94 -10.17 15.11
CA ARG A 383 1.36 -10.60 13.82
C ARG A 383 1.24 -9.46 12.82
N LEU A 384 1.24 -8.21 13.29
CA LEU A 384 1.33 -7.01 12.45
C LEU A 384 2.78 -6.86 11.97
N ALA A 385 3.09 -7.41 10.79
CA ALA A 385 4.41 -7.25 10.15
C ALA A 385 4.57 -5.86 9.51
N ILE A 386 4.26 -4.81 10.27
CA ILE A 386 4.32 -3.41 9.87
C ILE A 386 5.18 -2.65 10.90
N GLU A 387 6.35 -2.18 10.47
CA GLU A 387 7.33 -1.58 11.39
C GLU A 387 6.84 -0.26 12.02
N GLU A 388 6.15 0.59 11.26
CA GLU A 388 5.61 1.86 11.78
C GLU A 388 4.57 1.62 12.86
N VAL A 389 3.63 0.69 12.62
CA VAL A 389 2.60 0.29 13.59
C VAL A 389 3.22 -0.32 14.84
N ALA A 390 4.22 -1.19 14.67
CA ALA A 390 4.92 -1.82 15.77
C ALA A 390 5.64 -0.82 16.68
N ARG A 391 5.96 0.39 16.20
CA ARG A 391 6.55 1.47 17.00
C ARG A 391 5.50 2.42 17.57
N ASP A 392 4.48 2.76 16.79
CA ASP A 392 3.47 3.78 17.13
C ASP A 392 2.37 3.25 18.06
N TRP A 393 1.85 2.04 17.80
CA TRP A 393 0.76 1.47 18.60
C TRP A 393 1.11 1.26 20.08
N PRO A 394 2.29 0.70 20.43
CA PRO A 394 2.65 0.56 21.83
C PRO A 394 2.62 1.89 22.59
N LEU A 395 3.14 2.96 21.98
CA LEU A 395 3.13 4.29 22.58
C LEU A 395 1.70 4.84 22.73
N LYS A 396 0.85 4.69 21.72
CA LYS A 396 -0.56 5.10 21.77
C LYS A 396 -1.36 4.33 22.82
N ILE A 397 -1.14 3.03 22.95
CA ILE A 397 -1.82 2.18 23.95
C ILE A 397 -1.36 2.57 25.36
N VAL A 398 -0.05 2.71 25.58
CA VAL A 398 0.48 3.05 26.91
C VAL A 398 0.06 4.45 27.34
N ARG A 399 0.08 5.44 26.43
CA ARG A 399 -0.44 6.79 26.70
C ARG A 399 -1.90 6.75 27.17
N HIS A 400 -2.73 5.97 26.48
CA HIS A 400 -4.14 5.78 26.82
C HIS A 400 -4.29 5.12 28.20
N VAL A 401 -3.57 4.02 28.44
CA VAL A 401 -3.60 3.29 29.72
C VAL A 401 -3.18 4.19 30.89
N LEU A 402 -2.11 4.98 30.73
CA LEU A 402 -1.65 5.91 31.77
C LEU A 402 -2.68 7.00 32.06
N ARG A 403 -3.26 7.62 31.02
CA ARG A 403 -4.30 8.63 31.18
C ARG A 403 -5.52 8.05 31.89
N ALA A 404 -6.04 6.91 31.42
CA ALA A 404 -7.19 6.24 32.02
C ALA A 404 -6.92 5.85 33.48
N PHE A 405 -5.72 5.32 33.78
CA PHE A 405 -5.33 4.94 35.14
C PHE A 405 -5.26 6.16 36.06
N VAL A 406 -4.59 7.24 35.67
CA VAL A 406 -4.51 8.48 36.47
C VAL A 406 -5.90 9.05 36.74
N LEU A 407 -6.78 9.08 35.73
CA LEU A 407 -8.17 9.54 35.90
C LEU A 407 -8.95 8.65 36.86
N HIS A 408 -8.88 7.33 36.71
CA HIS A 408 -9.57 6.40 37.60
C HIS A 408 -9.06 6.48 39.04
N VAL A 409 -7.75 6.60 39.25
CA VAL A 409 -7.16 6.75 40.59
C VAL A 409 -7.57 8.08 41.23
N SER A 410 -7.66 9.16 40.45
CA SER A 410 -8.02 10.48 40.96
C SER A 410 -9.43 10.59 41.54
N ILE A 411 -10.34 9.68 41.17
CA ILE A 411 -11.75 9.66 41.61
C ILE A 411 -12.06 8.52 42.60
N VAL A 412 -11.05 7.82 43.13
CA VAL A 412 -11.25 6.74 44.11
C VAL A 412 -11.72 7.30 45.44
N LYS A 413 -12.91 6.89 45.90
CA LYS A 413 -13.50 7.28 47.20
C LYS A 413 -14.15 6.06 47.85
N PRO A 414 -13.92 5.76 49.16
CA PRO A 414 -13.11 6.49 50.14
C PRO A 414 -11.60 6.19 50.03
N LEU A 415 -10.74 7.15 50.41
CA LEU A 415 -9.28 7.05 50.30
C LEU A 415 -8.60 6.95 51.69
N ASP A 416 -8.44 5.72 52.19
CA ASP A 416 -7.79 5.42 53.47
C ASP A 416 -6.28 5.12 53.30
N GLU A 417 -5.49 5.17 54.38
CA GLU A 417 -4.03 4.93 54.32
C GLU A 417 -3.65 3.59 53.69
N THR A 418 -4.35 2.50 54.02
CA THR A 418 -4.15 1.17 53.40
C THR A 418 -4.37 1.22 51.89
N ARG A 419 -5.39 1.96 51.43
CA ARG A 419 -5.71 2.10 49.99
C ARG A 419 -4.68 2.97 49.27
N LYS A 420 -4.16 4.03 49.92
CA LYS A 420 -3.07 4.84 49.37
C LYS A 420 -1.82 3.99 49.15
N LEU A 421 -1.43 3.19 50.14
CA LEU A 421 -0.28 2.28 50.02
C LEU A 421 -0.49 1.25 48.90
N ARG A 422 -1.68 0.65 48.81
CA ARG A 422 -2.02 -0.29 47.73
C ARG A 422 -1.92 0.35 46.34
N LEU A 423 -2.48 1.55 46.17
CA LEU A 423 -2.37 2.31 44.91
C LEU A 423 -0.91 2.60 44.54
N THR A 424 -0.04 2.89 45.52
CA THR A 424 1.40 3.05 45.20
C THR A 424 2.07 1.77 44.73
N GLY A 425 1.64 0.61 45.24
CA GLY A 425 2.04 -0.71 44.76
C GLY A 425 1.59 -0.94 43.32
N ASP A 426 0.28 -0.76 43.07
CA ASP A 426 -0.33 -0.89 41.74
C ASP A 426 0.34 0.03 40.70
N MET A 427 0.67 1.28 41.08
CA MET A 427 1.42 2.21 40.22
C MET A 427 2.81 1.68 39.85
N THR A 428 3.49 0.98 40.77
CA THR A 428 4.84 0.42 40.53
C THR A 428 4.76 -0.75 39.56
N GLU A 429 3.80 -1.66 39.78
CA GLU A 429 3.61 -2.82 38.91
C GLU A 429 3.13 -2.40 37.52
N LEU A 430 2.20 -1.45 37.44
CA LEU A 430 1.76 -0.87 36.16
C LEU A 430 2.95 -0.25 35.42
N GLU A 431 3.77 0.53 36.10
CA GLU A 431 4.98 1.13 35.52
C GLU A 431 5.94 0.06 34.97
N PHE A 432 6.18 -1.01 35.73
CA PHE A 432 7.01 -2.13 35.28
C PHE A 432 6.41 -2.84 34.06
N SER A 433 5.10 -3.12 34.09
CA SER A 433 4.34 -3.78 33.02
C SER A 433 4.36 -2.97 31.71
N LEU A 434 4.12 -1.67 31.79
CA LEU A 434 4.17 -0.76 30.64
C LEU A 434 5.61 -0.61 30.11
N GLY A 435 6.61 -0.58 30.99
CA GLY A 435 8.01 -0.60 30.60
C GLY A 435 8.38 -1.86 29.81
N ALA A 436 7.95 -3.03 30.29
CA ALA A 436 8.14 -4.30 29.60
C ALA A 436 7.38 -4.36 28.25
N PHE A 437 6.21 -3.75 28.17
CA PHE A 437 5.41 -3.67 26.94
C PHE A 437 6.13 -2.90 25.82
N ILE A 438 6.84 -1.80 26.14
CA ILE A 438 7.56 -0.97 25.15
C ILE A 438 8.97 -1.49 24.82
N SER A 439 9.73 -2.00 25.81
CA SER A 439 11.20 -2.13 25.69
C SER A 439 11.73 -3.34 24.89
N GLU A 440 10.91 -4.30 24.49
CA GLU A 440 11.41 -5.64 24.10
C GLU A 440 11.65 -5.83 22.60
N GLY A 441 11.99 -4.76 21.87
CA GLY A 441 12.08 -4.75 20.41
C GLY A 441 13.47 -4.60 19.78
N LYS A 442 14.44 -3.93 20.42
CA LYS A 442 15.85 -3.80 20.01
C LYS A 442 16.60 -2.88 21.00
N SER A 443 17.68 -3.39 21.59
CA SER A 443 18.65 -2.68 22.43
C SER A 443 18.15 -2.07 23.75
N ARG A 444 18.65 -2.62 24.86
CA ARG A 444 18.64 -2.06 26.23
C ARG A 444 19.30 -0.67 26.36
N HIS A 445 19.77 -0.06 25.26
CA HIS A 445 20.48 1.23 25.26
C HIS A 445 19.74 2.39 24.59
N SER A 446 18.48 2.23 24.16
CA SER A 446 17.66 3.41 23.84
C SER A 446 17.16 4.02 25.15
N SER A 447 17.84 5.07 25.62
CA SER A 447 17.54 5.85 26.83
C SER A 447 16.28 6.72 26.68
N GLY A 448 15.22 6.15 26.12
CA GLY A 448 13.94 6.81 25.87
C GLY A 448 12.78 5.87 26.15
N GLY A 449 12.76 5.25 27.34
CA GLY A 449 11.71 4.32 27.79
C GLY A 449 10.35 5.00 27.98
N LEU A 450 9.73 4.85 29.16
CA LEU A 450 8.47 5.52 29.48
C LEU A 450 8.55 7.06 29.40
N ASP A 451 9.75 7.62 29.46
CA ASP A 451 9.99 9.05 29.28
C ASP A 451 9.61 9.56 27.88
N ALA A 452 9.63 8.70 26.85
CA ALA A 452 9.17 9.06 25.50
C ALA A 452 7.65 9.31 25.41
N ILE A 453 6.87 8.86 26.40
CA ILE A 453 5.44 9.12 26.49
C ILE A 453 5.20 10.58 26.90
N GLY A 454 6.10 11.15 27.71
CA GLY A 454 6.09 12.56 28.10
C GLY A 454 5.15 12.87 29.26
N SER A 455 4.07 13.61 28.99
CA SER A 455 3.17 14.21 29.98
C SER A 455 2.43 13.21 30.85
N GLU A 456 1.93 12.12 30.26
CA GLU A 456 1.06 11.15 30.92
C GLU A 456 1.84 10.30 31.92
N TYR A 457 3.09 9.97 31.59
CA TYR A 457 4.00 9.30 32.53
C TYR A 457 4.44 10.24 33.66
N ARG A 458 4.71 11.52 33.36
CA ARG A 458 4.98 12.54 34.37
C ARG A 458 3.80 12.70 35.34
N ALA A 459 2.57 12.67 34.83
CA ALA A 459 1.36 12.73 35.65
C ALA A 459 1.26 11.53 36.60
N LEU A 460 1.54 10.31 36.15
CA LEU A 460 1.62 9.13 37.04
C LEU A 460 2.67 9.32 38.15
N ARG A 461 3.88 9.78 37.79
CA ARG A 461 4.96 10.02 38.75
C ARG A 461 4.61 11.12 39.77
N ALA A 462 3.94 12.19 39.33
CA ALA A 462 3.49 13.29 40.18
C ALA A 462 2.27 12.93 41.04
N LEU A 463 1.44 11.97 40.62
CA LEU A 463 0.28 11.50 41.38
C LEU A 463 0.70 10.75 42.65
N ARG A 464 1.81 10.00 42.62
CA ARG A 464 2.29 9.22 43.77
C ARG A 464 2.53 10.07 45.03
N PRO A 465 3.31 11.19 45.00
CA PRO A 465 3.45 12.06 46.17
C PRO A 465 2.16 12.82 46.51
N LEU A 466 1.29 13.11 45.52
CA LEU A 466 0.01 13.79 45.75
C LEU A 466 -0.92 13.01 46.71
N LEU A 467 -0.88 11.68 46.68
CA LEU A 467 -1.70 10.83 47.56
C LEU A 467 -1.45 11.12 49.06
N PHE A 468 -0.21 11.48 49.41
CA PHE A 468 0.24 11.74 50.79
C PHE A 468 0.44 13.23 51.10
N LEU A 469 0.29 14.11 50.11
CA LEU A 469 0.40 15.55 50.33
C LEU A 469 -0.72 16.04 51.25
N GLU A 470 -0.41 17.00 52.12
CA GLU A 470 -1.39 17.66 52.99
C GLU A 470 -2.42 18.47 52.17
N THR A 471 -3.67 18.51 52.63
CA THR A 471 -4.79 19.14 51.91
C THR A 471 -4.55 20.62 51.60
N ALA A 472 -4.01 21.38 52.55
CA ALA A 472 -3.73 22.81 52.39
C ALA A 472 -2.76 23.12 51.23
N ARG A 473 -1.89 22.18 50.86
CA ARG A 473 -0.87 22.37 49.83
C ARG A 473 -1.32 21.96 48.43
N LEU A 474 -2.54 21.44 48.28
CA LEU A 474 -3.07 20.98 46.99
C LEU A 474 -3.30 22.12 45.98
N ALA A 475 -3.48 23.37 46.45
CA ALA A 475 -3.64 24.53 45.59
C ALA A 475 -2.30 25.16 45.14
N GLU A 476 -1.16 24.74 45.71
CA GLU A 476 0.16 25.29 45.38
C GLU A 476 0.63 24.77 44.00
N PRO A 477 0.87 25.65 43.00
CA PRO A 477 1.31 25.22 41.65
C PRO A 477 2.63 24.45 41.64
N ASN A 478 3.51 24.74 42.61
CA ASN A 478 4.80 24.06 42.75
C ASN A 478 4.65 22.61 43.25
N ALA A 479 3.64 22.34 44.09
CA ALA A 479 3.40 21.03 44.67
C ALA A 479 2.63 20.09 43.73
N THR A 480 1.85 20.64 42.81
CA THR A 480 1.04 19.90 41.82
C THR A 480 1.65 19.90 40.41
N LYS A 481 2.90 20.35 40.27
CA LYS A 481 3.59 20.44 38.98
C LYS A 481 3.62 19.09 38.25
N GLY A 482 3.14 19.09 37.01
CA GLY A 482 3.13 17.91 36.15
C GLY A 482 1.84 17.09 36.19
N LEU A 483 0.83 17.51 36.96
CA LEU A 483 -0.52 16.96 36.95
C LEU A 483 -1.47 17.86 36.15
N PRO A 484 -2.44 17.29 35.42
CA PRO A 484 -3.56 18.05 34.89
C PRO A 484 -4.39 18.68 36.02
N PRO A 485 -4.84 19.95 35.89
CA PRO A 485 -5.73 20.60 36.86
C PRO A 485 -6.95 19.76 37.23
N LEU A 486 -7.52 19.04 36.26
CA LEU A 486 -8.64 18.13 36.45
C LEU A 486 -8.34 17.04 37.51
N VAL A 487 -7.15 16.46 37.48
CA VAL A 487 -6.72 15.40 38.41
C VAL A 487 -6.57 15.95 39.83
N VAL A 488 -6.04 17.18 39.97
CA VAL A 488 -5.92 17.87 41.26
C VAL A 488 -7.31 18.15 41.83
N LEU A 489 -8.24 18.63 41.01
CA LEU A 489 -9.62 18.90 41.43
C LEU A 489 -10.34 17.63 41.87
N HIS A 490 -10.22 16.53 41.14
CA HIS A 490 -10.77 15.24 41.57
C HIS A 490 -10.24 14.82 42.94
N HIS A 491 -8.94 14.96 43.17
CA HIS A 491 -8.31 14.58 44.44
C HIS A 491 -8.77 15.46 45.62
N ILE A 492 -9.00 16.75 45.39
CA ILE A 492 -9.62 17.64 46.39
C ILE A 492 -11.04 17.16 46.73
N LEU A 493 -11.86 16.84 45.71
CA LEU A 493 -13.24 16.37 45.89
C LEU A 493 -13.35 14.97 46.54
N VAL A 494 -12.37 14.11 46.32
CA VAL A 494 -12.27 12.80 47.00
C VAL A 494 -12.10 12.99 48.51
N ARG A 495 -11.27 13.96 48.91
CA ARG A 495 -10.98 14.27 50.33
C ARG A 495 -12.08 15.07 51.01
N ALA A 496 -12.86 15.83 50.25
CA ALA A 496 -14.01 16.56 50.74
C ALA A 496 -15.24 15.65 50.91
N PRO A 497 -16.23 15.99 51.76
CA PRO A 497 -17.52 15.32 51.83
C PRO A 497 -18.42 15.62 50.62
N ILE A 498 -17.92 16.40 49.65
CA ILE A 498 -18.62 16.74 48.41
C ILE A 498 -18.74 15.48 47.52
N PRO A 499 -19.91 15.18 46.95
CA PRO A 499 -20.04 14.11 45.96
C PRO A 499 -19.23 14.42 44.70
N LEU A 500 -18.59 13.40 44.13
CA LEU A 500 -17.85 13.54 42.89
C LEU A 500 -18.82 13.81 41.71
N PRO A 501 -18.33 14.41 40.59
CA PRO A 501 -19.19 14.75 39.44
C PRO A 501 -20.03 13.57 38.94
N HIS A 502 -19.45 12.37 38.87
CA HIS A 502 -20.17 11.18 38.45
C HIS A 502 -21.31 10.81 39.40
N ALA A 503 -21.13 10.94 40.72
CA ALA A 503 -22.17 10.67 41.70
C ALA A 503 -23.30 11.71 41.65
N LEU A 504 -22.97 12.98 41.39
CA LEU A 504 -23.95 14.06 41.20
C LEU A 504 -24.86 13.82 39.98
N HIS A 505 -24.30 13.31 38.89
CA HIS A 505 -25.03 13.04 37.64
C HIS A 505 -25.60 11.62 37.53
N GLY A 506 -25.43 10.77 38.56
CA GLY A 506 -25.89 9.38 38.55
C GLY A 506 -25.11 8.45 37.61
N TRP A 507 -23.90 8.83 37.21
CA TRP A 507 -23.01 8.06 36.35
C TRP A 507 -22.14 7.07 37.13
N GLN A 508 -21.81 5.96 36.49
CA GLN A 508 -20.74 5.08 36.95
C GLN A 508 -19.38 5.75 36.76
N ALA A 509 -18.40 5.41 37.61
CA ALA A 509 -17.03 5.92 37.47
C ALA A 509 -16.42 5.65 36.08
N SER A 510 -16.77 4.52 35.45
CA SER A 510 -16.37 4.20 34.06
C SER A 510 -16.99 5.10 33.01
N GLU A 511 -18.26 5.50 33.20
CA GLU A 511 -18.97 6.38 32.26
C GLU A 511 -18.40 7.80 32.34
N TYR A 512 -18.07 8.25 33.55
CA TYR A 512 -17.43 9.54 33.75
C TYR A 512 -16.04 9.62 33.13
N VAL A 513 -15.16 8.64 33.36
CA VAL A 513 -13.82 8.65 32.76
C VAL A 513 -13.90 8.60 31.24
N ARG A 514 -14.82 7.79 30.69
CA ARG A 514 -15.07 7.78 29.26
C ARG A 514 -15.54 9.14 28.73
N TRP A 515 -16.47 9.78 29.43
CA TRP A 515 -16.93 11.12 29.07
C TRP A 515 -15.77 12.14 29.07
N VAL A 516 -14.91 12.12 30.09
CA VAL A 516 -13.70 12.97 30.17
C VAL A 516 -12.68 12.67 29.05
N GLU A 517 -12.60 11.44 28.56
CA GLU A 517 -11.73 11.08 27.43
C GLU A 517 -12.29 11.58 26.09
N GLU A 518 -13.60 11.68 25.96
CA GLU A 518 -14.30 12.13 24.74
C GLU A 518 -14.46 13.67 24.67
N HIS A 519 -14.34 14.38 25.80
CA HIS A 519 -14.54 15.83 25.90
C HIS A 519 -13.23 16.59 26.14
N THR A 520 -13.27 17.89 25.89
CA THR A 520 -12.15 18.79 26.13
C THR A 520 -11.92 19.02 27.62
N GLU A 521 -10.69 19.45 27.97
CA GLU A 521 -10.38 19.78 29.37
C GLU A 521 -11.23 20.93 29.89
N GLU A 522 -11.55 21.93 29.06
CA GLU A 522 -12.41 23.06 29.42
C GLU A 522 -13.84 22.62 29.77
N GLU A 523 -14.42 21.70 29.00
CA GLU A 523 -15.74 21.12 29.27
C GLU A 523 -15.74 20.35 30.60
N ALA A 524 -14.68 19.58 30.87
CA ALA A 524 -14.54 18.85 32.12
C ALA A 524 -14.37 19.79 33.33
N LEU A 525 -13.60 20.86 33.20
CA LEU A 525 -13.47 21.89 34.24
C LEU A 525 -14.79 22.62 34.49
N THR A 526 -15.55 22.89 33.43
CA THR A 526 -16.87 23.54 33.53
C THR A 526 -17.88 22.64 34.24
N LEU A 527 -17.83 21.32 34.01
CA LEU A 527 -18.66 20.35 34.73
C LEU A 527 -18.38 20.37 36.24
N ILE A 528 -17.09 20.41 36.63
CA ILE A 528 -16.70 20.51 38.04
C ILE A 528 -17.13 21.84 38.65
N ASP A 529 -16.94 22.95 37.93
CA ASP A 529 -17.33 24.30 38.37
C ASP A 529 -18.84 24.41 38.61
N GLY A 530 -19.65 23.80 37.74
CA GLY A 530 -21.09 23.67 37.89
C GLY A 530 -21.49 22.84 39.12
N GLY A 531 -20.82 21.70 39.33
CA GLY A 531 -21.04 20.83 40.50
C GLY A 531 -20.70 21.52 41.83
N LEU A 532 -19.58 22.25 41.88
CA LEU A 532 -19.18 23.06 43.04
C LEU A 532 -20.21 24.15 43.36
N THR A 533 -20.67 24.87 42.33
CA THR A 533 -21.66 25.95 42.48
C THR A 533 -23.03 25.43 42.91
N HIS A 534 -23.44 24.25 42.45
CA HIS A 534 -24.66 23.60 42.91
C HIS A 534 -24.57 23.20 44.39
N TRP A 535 -23.42 22.66 44.79
CA TRP A 535 -23.19 22.27 46.18
C TRP A 535 -23.17 23.48 47.12
N GLU A 536 -22.48 24.57 46.73
CA GLU A 536 -22.43 25.83 47.47
C GLU A 536 -23.84 26.37 47.77
N LYS A 537 -24.71 26.45 46.75
CA LYS A 537 -26.11 26.87 46.91
C LYS A 537 -26.91 25.93 47.83
N THR A 538 -26.69 24.63 47.72
CA THR A 538 -27.42 23.62 48.52
C THR A 538 -26.99 23.71 49.99
N SER A 539 -25.69 23.84 50.26
CA SER A 539 -25.14 24.00 51.61
C SER A 539 -25.60 25.29 52.28
N GLU A 540 -25.65 26.40 51.53
CA GLU A 540 -26.23 27.68 52.00
C GLU A 540 -27.70 27.52 52.41
N THR A 541 -28.50 26.78 51.64
CA THR A 541 -29.91 26.52 51.98
C THR A 541 -30.11 25.55 53.14
N GLU A 542 -29.18 24.60 53.35
CA GLU A 542 -29.24 23.62 54.44
C GLU A 542 -28.65 24.15 55.76
N GLY A 543 -28.08 25.35 55.79
CA GLY A 543 -27.46 25.94 56.98
C GLY A 543 -26.24 25.15 57.50
N ARG A 544 -25.63 24.31 56.64
CA ARG A 544 -24.34 23.70 56.93
C ARG A 544 -23.26 24.70 56.61
N ASP A 545 -22.31 24.90 57.52
CA ASP A 545 -21.09 25.62 57.19
C ASP A 545 -20.43 24.83 56.04
N PRO A 546 -20.37 25.36 54.81
CA PRO A 546 -19.67 24.66 53.76
C PRO A 546 -18.25 24.49 54.27
N GLU A 547 -17.65 23.31 54.10
CA GLU A 547 -16.23 23.13 54.42
C GLU A 547 -15.41 24.03 53.48
N ALA A 548 -15.33 25.31 53.84
CA ALA A 548 -14.97 26.42 52.97
C ALA A 548 -13.54 26.26 52.49
N GLU A 549 -12.71 25.57 53.27
CA GLU A 549 -11.35 25.20 52.92
C GLU A 549 -11.29 24.42 51.60
N TYR A 550 -12.09 23.37 51.41
CA TYR A 550 -12.05 22.56 50.18
C TYR A 550 -12.63 23.30 48.97
N LEU A 551 -13.68 24.11 49.18
CA LEU A 551 -14.23 24.97 48.13
C LEU A 551 -13.22 26.02 47.68
N LEU A 552 -12.56 26.71 48.62
CA LEU A 552 -11.53 27.70 48.33
C LEU A 552 -10.34 27.08 47.60
N LEU A 553 -9.88 25.90 48.03
CA LEU A 553 -8.82 25.16 47.35
C LEU A 553 -9.21 24.81 45.91
N ALA A 554 -10.43 24.31 45.69
CA ALA A 554 -10.91 23.97 44.35
C ALA A 554 -11.05 25.20 43.44
N ARG A 555 -11.59 26.31 43.96
CA ARG A 555 -11.70 27.60 43.22
C ARG A 555 -10.33 28.18 42.89
N ASN A 556 -9.35 28.07 43.78
CA ASN A 556 -7.97 28.50 43.53
C ASN A 556 -7.31 27.69 42.40
N VAL A 557 -7.52 26.37 42.37
CA VAL A 557 -7.02 25.52 41.28
C VAL A 557 -7.71 25.87 39.95
N LEU A 558 -9.02 26.11 39.94
CA LEU A 558 -9.76 26.56 38.75
C LEU A 558 -9.26 27.93 38.24
N ALA A 559 -8.99 28.87 39.14
CA ALA A 559 -8.45 30.18 38.79
C ALA A 559 -7.04 30.06 38.16
N ASN A 560 -6.18 29.22 38.75
CA ASN A 560 -4.84 28.97 38.23
C ASN A 560 -4.84 28.23 36.88
N ALA A 561 -5.87 27.44 36.59
CA ALA A 561 -6.01 26.72 35.32
C ALA A 561 -6.57 27.59 34.18
N ARG A 562 -7.28 28.68 34.52
CA ARG A 562 -7.88 29.64 33.58
C ARG A 562 -6.98 30.86 33.32
N ALA A 563 -5.94 31.05 34.14
CA ALA A 563 -4.91 32.09 34.00
C ALA A 563 -3.78 31.61 33.09
#